data_AF-A0AAV8V9S9-F1
#
_entry.id   AF-A0AAV8V9S9-F1
#
_cell.length_a   1.000
_cell.length_b   1.000
_cell.length_c   1.000
_cell.angle_alpha   90.00
_cell.angle_beta   90.00
_cell.angle_gamma   90.00
#
_symmetry.space_group_name_H-M   'P 1'
#
loop_
_entity.id
_entity.type
_entity.pdbx_description
1 polymer ?
#
loop_
_entity_poly.entity_id
_entity_poly.type
_entity_poly.pdbx_seq_one_letter_code
_entity_poly.pdbx_strand_id
1 'polypeptide(L)'
;MKPAEIKPKTVLNVYNYPKVALKPKFHLGDVVRISKFNFKGVFEKGYTANDSTELFKIAKVGTYLLEDMSNHPIKGCFYETELQRSKHPDVYLVEKILKRKGNKLFIKWLELPSNQNS
;
A
#
# COMPACT_ATOMS: atom_id res chain seq x y z
N MET A 1 -55.31 16.59 15.53
CA MET A 1 -55.49 15.38 14.70
C MET A 1 -54.51 14.32 15.19
N LYS A 2 -54.93 13.08 15.45
CA LYS A 2 -53.99 12.01 15.83
C LYS A 2 -53.22 11.53 14.59
N PRO A 3 -51.91 11.29 14.68
CA PRO A 3 -51.14 10.74 13.58
C PRO A 3 -51.63 9.32 13.21
N ALA A 4 -51.52 8.99 11.93
CA ALA A 4 -51.93 7.69 11.41
C ALA A 4 -51.01 6.58 11.94
N GLU A 5 -51.61 5.46 12.37
CA GLU A 5 -50.87 4.31 12.88
C GLU A 5 -50.05 3.62 11.78
N ILE A 6 -48.80 3.31 12.11
CA ILE A 6 -47.86 2.63 11.20
C ILE A 6 -48.24 1.16 11.13
N LYS A 7 -48.73 0.71 9.98
CA LYS A 7 -49.00 -0.71 9.67
C LYS A 7 -47.79 -1.28 8.92
N PRO A 8 -47.53 -2.60 8.96
CA PRO A 8 -46.39 -3.22 8.26
C PRO A 8 -46.37 -2.93 6.75
N LYS A 9 -47.54 -2.74 6.12
CA LYS A 9 -47.66 -2.30 4.71
C LYS A 9 -47.29 -0.84 4.45
N THR A 10 -47.25 0.00 5.48
CA THR A 10 -46.94 1.44 5.40
C THR A 10 -45.46 1.73 5.62
N VAL A 11 -44.65 0.71 5.95
CA VAL A 11 -43.21 0.84 6.10
C VAL A 11 -42.58 0.95 4.71
N LEU A 12 -42.26 2.18 4.30
CA LEU A 12 -41.52 2.43 3.07
C LEU A 12 -40.08 1.94 3.26
N ASN A 13 -39.60 1.13 2.33
CA ASN A 13 -38.22 0.64 2.34
C ASN A 13 -37.27 1.72 1.79
N VAL A 14 -37.13 2.81 2.55
CA VAL A 14 -36.39 4.03 2.16
C VAL A 14 -34.87 3.78 2.03
N TYR A 15 -34.36 2.71 2.65
CA TYR A 15 -32.92 2.39 2.69
C TYR A 15 -32.56 1.06 2.01
N ASN A 16 -33.29 0.67 0.96
CA ASN A 16 -32.94 -0.51 0.16
C ASN A 16 -31.94 -0.14 -0.95
N TYR A 17 -30.74 0.31 -0.59
CA TYR A 17 -29.68 0.50 -1.58
C TYR A 17 -29.03 -0.85 -1.91
N PRO A 18 -28.82 -1.18 -3.19
CA PRO A 18 -28.07 -2.36 -3.56
C PRO A 18 -26.66 -2.26 -2.96
N LYS A 19 -26.27 -3.24 -2.14
CA LYS A 19 -24.90 -3.35 -1.63
C LYS A 19 -23.99 -3.72 -2.79
N VAL A 20 -23.38 -2.72 -3.43
CA VAL A 20 -22.35 -2.95 -4.45
C VAL A 20 -21.11 -3.45 -3.73
N ALA A 21 -20.82 -4.75 -3.85
CA ALA A 21 -19.55 -5.29 -3.40
C ALA A 21 -18.45 -4.75 -4.31
N LEU A 22 -17.65 -3.81 -3.80
CA LEU A 22 -16.46 -3.33 -4.50
C LEU A 22 -15.46 -4.48 -4.59
N LYS A 23 -14.95 -4.74 -5.80
CA LYS A 23 -13.89 -5.71 -6.00
C LYS A 23 -12.58 -5.10 -5.49
N PRO A 24 -11.80 -5.82 -4.66
CA PRO A 24 -10.52 -5.32 -4.19
C PRO A 24 -9.55 -5.12 -5.36
N LYS A 25 -8.78 -4.03 -5.31
CA LYS A 25 -7.79 -3.73 -6.36
C LYS A 25 -6.60 -4.69 -6.37
N PHE A 26 -6.24 -5.21 -5.19
CA PHE A 26 -5.08 -6.07 -4.99
C PHE A 26 -5.46 -7.41 -4.35
N HIS A 27 -4.61 -8.41 -4.54
CA HIS A 27 -4.76 -9.77 -4.06
C HIS A 27 -3.63 -10.14 -3.09
N LEU A 28 -3.83 -11.24 -2.36
CA LEU A 28 -2.80 -11.82 -1.51
C LEU A 28 -1.53 -12.13 -2.31
N GLY A 29 -0.37 -11.75 -1.78
CA GLY A 29 0.93 -11.99 -2.38
C GLY A 29 1.36 -10.98 -3.46
N ASP A 30 0.50 -10.02 -3.83
CA ASP A 30 0.87 -8.94 -4.74
C ASP A 30 2.01 -8.09 -4.15
N VAL A 31 2.98 -7.73 -5.00
CA VAL A 31 4.07 -6.81 -4.64
C VAL A 31 3.64 -5.37 -4.91
N VAL A 32 3.67 -4.57 -3.86
CA VAL A 32 3.21 -3.18 -3.86
C VAL A 32 4.26 -2.24 -3.26
N ARG A 33 4.10 -0.95 -3.55
CA ARG A 33 4.82 0.17 -2.96
C ARG A 33 3.82 1.09 -2.27
N ILE A 34 4.29 1.80 -1.25
CA ILE A 34 3.49 2.80 -0.55
C ILE A 34 3.63 4.11 -1.31
N SER A 35 2.52 4.72 -1.70
CA SER A 35 2.52 6.01 -2.37
C SER A 35 2.93 7.10 -1.37
N LYS A 36 3.91 7.92 -1.77
CA LYS A 36 4.30 9.12 -1.03
C LYS A 36 3.26 10.23 -1.14
N PHE A 37 2.27 10.11 -2.04
CA PHE A 37 1.29 11.15 -2.36
C PHE A 37 0.63 11.79 -1.13
N ASN A 38 0.16 10.98 -0.17
CA ASN A 38 -0.48 11.50 1.05
C ASN A 38 0.51 12.13 2.04
N PHE A 39 1.82 11.90 1.86
CA PHE A 39 2.89 12.44 2.68
C PHE A 39 3.59 13.65 2.02
N LYS A 40 3.27 13.94 0.75
CA LYS A 40 3.89 15.07 0.03
C LYS A 40 3.37 16.39 0.59
N GLY A 41 4.28 17.23 1.04
CA GLY A 41 3.95 18.63 1.36
C GLY A 41 3.53 19.40 0.10
N VAL A 42 2.76 20.47 0.29
CA VAL A 42 2.25 21.36 -0.80
C VAL A 42 3.36 21.87 -1.75
N PHE A 43 4.60 21.91 -1.29
CA PHE A 43 5.75 22.46 -2.01
C PHE A 43 6.76 21.40 -2.48
N GLU A 44 6.40 20.12 -2.49
CA GLU A 44 7.30 19.09 -3.00
C GLU A 44 7.58 19.26 -4.50
N LYS A 45 8.83 18.96 -4.87
CA LYS A 45 9.28 19.07 -6.25
C LYS A 45 8.68 17.94 -7.09
N GLY A 46 8.05 18.29 -8.20
CA GLY A 46 7.40 17.32 -9.10
C GLY A 46 8.33 16.32 -9.77
N TYR A 47 9.66 16.52 -9.71
CA TYR A 47 10.64 15.57 -10.23
C TYR A 47 11.02 14.46 -9.23
N THR A 48 10.61 14.56 -7.97
CA THR A 48 10.86 13.53 -6.96
C THR A 48 9.86 12.38 -7.12
N ALA A 49 10.33 11.14 -7.06
CA ALA A 49 9.48 9.95 -7.17
C ALA A 49 8.26 10.01 -6.23
N ASN A 50 7.11 9.57 -6.73
CA ASN A 50 5.84 9.60 -5.97
C ASN A 50 5.62 8.36 -5.10
N ASP A 51 6.49 7.35 -5.18
CA ASP A 51 6.36 6.09 -4.45
C ASP A 51 7.57 5.85 -3.54
N SER A 52 7.40 4.99 -2.52
CA SER A 52 8.49 4.44 -1.73
C SER A 52 9.44 3.60 -2.60
N THR A 53 10.72 3.55 -2.23
CA THR A 53 11.68 2.66 -2.91
C THR A 53 11.51 1.22 -2.44
N GLU A 54 11.12 1.04 -1.17
CA GLU A 54 10.90 -0.26 -0.54
C GLU A 54 9.68 -0.99 -1.13
N LEU A 55 9.81 -2.31 -1.25
CA LEU A 55 8.83 -3.23 -1.82
C LEU A 55 8.18 -4.04 -0.71
N PHE A 56 6.87 -4.23 -0.81
CA PHE A 56 6.09 -4.94 0.19
C PHE A 56 5.17 -5.97 -0.45
N LYS A 57 4.80 -6.99 0.31
CA LYS A 57 3.83 -8.02 -0.09
C LYS A 57 2.53 -7.85 0.66
N ILE A 58 1.41 -8.09 -0.02
CA ILE A 58 0.10 -8.07 0.63
C ILE A 58 -0.15 -9.37 1.39
N ALA A 59 -0.31 -9.26 2.70
CA ALA A 59 -0.58 -10.37 3.61
C ALA A 59 -2.08 -10.58 3.88
N LYS A 60 -2.88 -9.51 3.79
CA LYS A 60 -4.34 -9.56 4.02
C LYS A 60 -5.08 -8.57 3.11
N VAL A 61 -6.21 -9.00 2.55
CA VAL A 61 -7.10 -8.20 1.70
C VAL A 61 -8.28 -7.67 2.54
N GLY A 62 -8.64 -6.40 2.36
CA GLY A 62 -9.58 -5.66 3.20
C GLY A 62 -9.01 -4.25 3.46
N THR A 63 -8.69 -3.94 4.71
CA THR A 63 -7.63 -2.95 4.97
C THR A 63 -6.29 -3.69 4.80
N TYR A 64 -5.48 -3.25 3.85
CA TYR A 64 -4.31 -4.02 3.43
C TYR A 64 -3.27 -4.08 4.53
N LEU A 65 -2.94 -5.29 4.95
CA LEU A 65 -1.76 -5.56 5.78
C LEU A 65 -0.60 -5.89 4.86
N LEU A 66 0.54 -5.26 5.14
CA LEU A 66 1.76 -5.43 4.38
C LEU A 66 2.79 -6.22 5.19
N GLU A 67 3.56 -7.01 4.47
CA GLU A 67 4.77 -7.68 4.94
C GLU A 67 5.96 -7.20 4.12
N ASP A 68 7.11 -7.07 4.76
CA ASP A 68 8.40 -6.87 4.08
C ASP A 68 8.74 -8.09 3.21
N MET A 69 9.67 -7.93 2.28
CA MET A 69 10.18 -9.01 1.42
C MET A 69 10.80 -10.16 2.22
N SER A 70 11.24 -9.89 3.45
CA SER A 70 11.70 -10.87 4.44
C SER A 70 10.57 -11.55 5.25
N ASN A 71 9.30 -11.34 4.87
CA ASN A 71 8.09 -11.83 5.54
C ASN A 71 7.89 -11.30 6.98
N HIS A 72 8.38 -10.10 7.27
CA HIS A 72 8.11 -9.42 8.55
C HIS A 72 6.89 -8.51 8.41
N PRO A 73 5.85 -8.64 9.26
CA PRO A 73 4.66 -7.80 9.17
C PRO A 73 4.97 -6.35 9.56
N ILE A 74 4.43 -5.42 8.79
CA ILE A 74 4.58 -3.98 9.05
C ILE A 74 3.49 -3.54 10.02
N LYS A 75 3.86 -2.66 10.94
CA LYS A 75 2.89 -2.04 11.85
C LYS A 75 2.04 -1.03 11.09
N GLY A 76 0.75 -1.32 10.98
CA GLY A 76 -0.21 -0.42 10.33
C GLY A 76 -1.18 -1.17 9.42
N CYS A 77 -2.09 -0.42 8.82
CA CYS A 77 -3.07 -0.89 7.85
C CYS A 77 -3.19 0.18 6.77
N PHE A 78 -3.19 -0.22 5.50
CA PHE A 78 -3.14 0.71 4.36
C PHE A 78 -4.42 0.65 3.53
N TYR A 79 -4.81 1.80 2.98
CA TYR A 79 -5.92 1.89 2.03
C TYR A 79 -5.48 1.61 0.60
N GLU A 80 -6.42 1.29 -0.28
CA GLU A 80 -6.11 0.99 -1.68
C GLU A 80 -5.46 2.17 -2.43
N THR A 81 -5.77 3.41 -2.02
CA THR A 81 -5.26 4.66 -2.59
C THR A 81 -3.81 4.94 -2.19
N GLU A 82 -3.37 4.37 -1.07
CA GLU A 82 -2.02 4.50 -0.52
C GLU A 82 -1.06 3.47 -1.14
N LEU A 83 -1.58 2.54 -1.94
CA LEU A 83 -0.79 1.46 -2.51
C LEU A 83 -0.74 1.54 -4.03
N GLN A 84 0.44 1.25 -4.56
CA GLN A 84 0.70 1.12 -5.99
C GLN A 84 1.34 -0.23 -6.30
N ARG A 85 0.86 -0.93 -7.32
CA ARG A 85 1.48 -2.19 -7.76
C ARG A 85 2.88 -1.90 -8.31
N SER A 86 3.88 -2.65 -7.87
CA SER A 86 5.22 -2.51 -8.43
C SER A 86 5.29 -3.12 -9.82
N LYS A 87 5.87 -2.39 -10.79
CA LYS A 87 6.20 -2.94 -12.12
C LYS A 87 7.43 -3.84 -12.09
N HIS A 88 8.32 -3.60 -11.13
CA HIS A 88 9.61 -4.28 -10.99
C HIS A 88 9.71 -4.81 -9.55
N PRO A 89 9.23 -6.03 -9.28
CA PRO A 89 9.20 -6.62 -7.93
C PRO A 89 10.57 -7.12 -7.46
N ASP A 90 11.58 -7.10 -8.32
CA ASP A 90 12.92 -7.66 -8.15
C ASP A 90 14.04 -6.61 -8.21
N VAL A 91 13.69 -5.34 -8.44
CA VAL A 91 14.66 -4.25 -8.65
C VAL A 91 14.74 -3.34 -7.42
N TYR A 92 15.95 -3.21 -6.89
CA TYR A 92 16.30 -2.35 -5.77
C TYR A 92 17.26 -1.24 -6.22
N LEU A 93 17.11 -0.05 -5.66
CA LEU A 93 17.98 1.09 -5.97
C LEU A 93 19.22 1.09 -5.09
N VAL A 94 20.35 1.38 -5.70
CA VAL A 94 21.64 1.50 -5.03
C VAL A 94 21.81 2.93 -4.52
N GLU A 95 22.09 3.08 -3.22
CA GLU A 95 22.49 4.39 -2.65
C GLU A 95 23.98 4.63 -2.89
N LYS A 96 24.82 3.67 -2.47
CA LYS A 96 26.27 3.83 -2.50
C LYS A 96 27.00 2.49 -2.60
N ILE A 97 28.06 2.44 -3.39
CA ILE A 97 29.01 1.32 -3.38
C ILE A 97 30.00 1.54 -2.23
N LEU A 98 30.05 0.60 -1.29
CA LEU A 98 30.91 0.69 -0.10
C LEU A 98 32.29 0.08 -0.34
N LYS A 99 32.36 -1.09 -0.98
CA LYS A 99 33.63 -1.78 -1.29
C LYS A 99 33.56 -2.48 -2.63
N ARG A 100 34.71 -2.65 -3.26
CA ARG A 100 34.89 -3.46 -4.47
C ARG A 100 35.95 -4.53 -4.21
N LYS A 101 35.65 -5.79 -4.52
CA LYS A 101 36.60 -6.91 -4.44
C LYS A 101 36.47 -7.77 -5.70
N GLY A 102 37.37 -7.54 -6.67
CA GLY A 102 37.26 -8.15 -8.00
C GLY A 102 35.92 -7.80 -8.65
N ASN A 103 35.17 -8.82 -9.05
CA ASN A 103 33.84 -8.67 -9.66
C ASN A 103 32.68 -8.56 -8.64
N LYS A 104 32.98 -8.51 -7.33
CA LYS A 104 31.96 -8.38 -6.27
C LYS A 104 31.92 -6.95 -5.74
N LEU A 105 30.71 -6.44 -5.56
CA LEU A 105 30.43 -5.14 -4.98
C LEU A 105 29.73 -5.34 -3.64
N PHE A 106 30.16 -4.60 -2.62
CA PHE A 106 29.43 -4.47 -1.36
C PHE A 106 28.73 -3.11 -1.39
N ILE A 107 27.40 -3.10 -1.30
CA ILE A 107 26.55 -1.98 -1.64
C ILE A 107 25.64 -1.63 -0.45
N LYS A 108 25.39 -0.33 -0.28
CA LYS A 108 24.31 0.21 0.53
C LYS A 108 23.10 0.46 -0.36
N TRP A 109 21.98 -0.18 -0.04
CA TRP A 109 20.72 -0.01 -0.74
C TRP A 109 20.01 1.27 -0.30
N LEU A 110 19.30 1.92 -1.22
CA LEU A 110 18.57 3.15 -0.96
C LEU A 110 17.34 2.90 -0.10
N GLU A 111 17.14 3.72 0.93
CA GLU A 111 16.02 3.65 1.88
C GLU A 111 15.94 2.34 2.70
N LEU A 112 16.95 1.46 2.65
CA LEU A 112 17.02 0.23 3.45
C LEU A 112 18.00 0.35 4.63
N PRO A 113 17.76 -0.39 5.73
CA PRO A 113 18.66 -0.39 6.88
C PRO A 113 20.01 -1.00 6.53
N SER A 114 21.07 -0.54 7.21
CA SER A 114 22.44 -1.02 7.01
C SER A 114 22.63 -2.52 7.18
N ASN A 115 21.74 -3.18 7.92
CA ASN A 115 21.76 -4.62 8.15
C ASN A 115 21.44 -5.43 6.88
N GLN A 116 20.85 -4.79 5.87
CA GLN A 116 20.54 -5.39 4.58
C GLN A 116 21.60 -5.06 3.51
N ASN A 117 22.70 -4.39 3.87
CA ASN A 117 23.78 -4.11 2.93
C ASN A 117 24.42 -5.42 2.44
N SER A 118 24.64 -5.51 1.13
CA SER A 118 25.14 -6.71 0.46
C SER A 118 26.11 -6.37 -0.67
#